data_AF-A0A816DID0-F1
#
_entry.id   AF-A0A816DID0-F1
#
_cell.length_a   1.000
_cell.length_b   1.000
_cell.length_c   1.000
_cell.angle_alpha   90.00
_cell.angle_beta   90.00
_cell.angle_gamma   90.00
#
_symmetry.space_group_name_H-M   'P 1'
#
loop_
_entity.id
_entity.type
_entity.pdbx_description
1 polymer ?
#
loop_
_entity_poly.entity_id
_entity_poly.type
_entity_poly.pdbx_seq_one_letter_code
_entity_poly.pdbx_strand_id
1 'polypeptide(L)'
;MSQETFICGARRMAGYMAEQPIYLYTYNHAPESFWLSLPSLVIWPGAYHSAELLNLFQTASPSLYGDQIFLPNEWNLVKSTRTYWTNMITKHQPNDNISITWPPYLPRTDQTLVLNTNITTATFIDAYPNCDVLSAARVKLFGEYIANHR
;
A
#
# COMPACT_ATOMS: atom_id res chain seq x y z
N MET A 1 7.04 4.99 12.87
CA MET A 1 6.88 6.13 11.94
C MET A 1 5.89 5.83 10.82
N SER A 2 6.09 4.78 10.00
CA SER A 2 5.21 4.47 8.85
C SER A 2 3.72 4.31 9.19
N GLN A 3 3.40 3.66 10.31
CA GLN A 3 2.02 3.46 10.78
C GLN A 3 1.27 4.79 10.96
N GLU A 4 1.85 5.72 11.72
CA GLU A 4 1.22 7.01 12.02
C GLU A 4 1.23 7.96 10.83
N THR A 5 2.33 7.99 10.07
CA THR A 5 2.51 8.98 8.99
C THR A 5 1.71 8.64 7.74
N PHE A 6 1.61 7.36 7.38
CA PHE A 6 1.00 6.93 6.11
C PHE A 6 -0.22 6.04 6.31
N ILE A 7 -0.05 4.93 7.03
CA ILE A 7 -1.00 3.80 7.05
C ILE A 7 -2.33 4.21 7.70
N CYS A 8 -2.31 4.72 8.93
CA CYS A 8 -3.54 5.07 9.64
C CYS A 8 -4.24 6.29 9.03
N GLY A 9 -3.49 7.21 8.43
CA GLY A 9 -4.04 8.35 7.68
C GLY A 9 -4.78 7.89 6.42
N ALA A 10 -4.17 7.01 5.63
CA ALA A 10 -4.77 6.46 4.42
C ALA A 10 -6.06 5.68 4.72
N ARG A 11 -6.06 4.80 5.73
CA ARG A 11 -7.29 4.09 6.15
C ARG A 11 -8.38 5.05 6.59
N ARG A 12 -8.05 6.07 7.40
CA ARG A 12 -9.04 7.05 7.86
C ARG A 12 -9.65 7.82 6.70
N MET A 13 -8.83 8.23 5.74
CA MET A 13 -9.29 8.89 4.52
C MET A 13 -10.22 7.98 3.71
N ALA A 14 -9.87 6.69 3.56
CA ALA A 14 -10.75 5.72 2.91
C ALA A 14 -12.10 5.59 3.62
N GLY A 15 -12.10 5.62 4.97
CA GLY A 15 -13.32 5.71 5.79
C GLY A 15 -14.20 6.91 5.47
N TYR A 16 -13.61 8.10 5.39
CA TYR A 16 -14.35 9.33 5.07
C TYR A 16 -14.86 9.39 3.64
N MET A 17 -14.22 8.67 2.71
CA MET A 17 -14.57 8.69 1.28
C MET A 17 -15.44 7.50 0.86
N ALA A 18 -15.84 6.63 1.80
CA ALA A 18 -16.54 5.36 1.52
C ALA A 18 -17.98 5.52 0.96
N GLU A 19 -18.46 6.76 0.76
CA GLU A 19 -19.70 7.04 0.01
C GLU A 19 -19.60 6.66 -1.48
N GLN A 20 -18.36 6.56 -1.99
CA GLN A 20 -18.06 6.03 -3.32
C GLN A 20 -17.23 4.74 -3.19
N PRO A 21 -17.16 3.89 -4.23
CA PRO A 21 -16.28 2.73 -4.22
C PRO A 21 -14.81 3.14 -4.04
N ILE A 22 -14.28 2.90 -2.84
CA ILE A 22 -12.87 3.09 -2.51
C ILE A 22 -12.18 1.75 -2.52
N TYR A 23 -10.92 1.72 -2.95
CA TYR A 23 -10.11 0.50 -3.00
C TYR A 23 -8.81 0.76 -2.25
N LEU A 24 -8.58 0.02 -1.17
CA LEU A 24 -7.39 0.15 -0.33
C LEU A 24 -6.44 -1.01 -0.59
N TYR A 25 -5.15 -0.72 -0.70
CA TYR A 25 -4.11 -1.75 -0.77
C TYR A 25 -2.98 -1.48 0.21
N THR A 26 -2.28 -2.54 0.58
CA THR A 26 -1.00 -2.52 1.30
C THR A 26 0.06 -3.13 0.39
N TYR A 27 1.11 -2.39 0.10
CA TYR A 27 2.24 -2.90 -0.68
C TYR A 27 3.32 -3.42 0.25
N ASN A 28 3.69 -4.69 0.08
CA ASN A 28 4.59 -5.40 0.99
C ASN A 28 5.60 -6.26 0.23
N HIS A 29 6.26 -5.66 -0.75
CA HIS A 29 7.33 -6.30 -1.52
C HIS A 29 8.42 -5.28 -1.86
N ALA A 30 9.69 -5.63 -1.67
CA ALA A 30 10.80 -4.85 -2.20
C ALA A 30 11.38 -5.61 -3.39
N PRO A 31 11.58 -4.97 -4.56
CA PRO A 31 12.19 -5.64 -5.70
C PRO A 31 13.51 -6.29 -5.31
N GLU A 32 13.69 -7.56 -5.64
CA GLU A 32 14.89 -8.28 -5.27
C GLU A 32 16.09 -7.61 -5.95
N SER A 33 16.06 -7.26 -7.24
CA SER A 33 17.22 -6.60 -7.90
C SER A 33 17.80 -5.37 -7.19
N PHE A 34 17.04 -4.69 -6.32
CA PHE A 34 17.52 -3.59 -5.49
C PHE A 34 18.69 -3.95 -4.57
N TRP A 35 18.82 -5.20 -4.11
CA TRP A 35 19.96 -5.63 -3.29
C TRP A 35 21.28 -5.65 -4.08
N LEU A 36 21.22 -5.82 -5.40
CA LEU A 36 22.40 -5.83 -6.26
C LEU A 36 22.99 -4.42 -6.45
N SER A 37 22.13 -3.40 -6.47
CA SER A 37 22.51 -2.02 -6.79
C SER A 37 22.76 -1.14 -5.57
N LEU A 38 22.11 -1.42 -4.44
CA LEU A 38 22.19 -0.61 -3.22
C LEU A 38 22.32 -1.49 -1.96
N PRO A 39 23.54 -1.94 -1.64
CA PRO A 39 23.80 -2.84 -0.50
C PRO A 39 23.35 -2.26 0.86
N SER A 40 23.29 -0.94 1.00
CA SER A 40 22.82 -0.26 2.22
C SER A 40 21.32 -0.39 2.47
N LEU A 41 20.53 -0.80 1.45
CA LEU A 41 19.09 -1.05 1.58
C LEU A 41 18.76 -2.53 1.86
N VAL A 42 19.77 -3.40 1.84
CA VAL A 42 19.68 -4.84 2.17
C VAL A 42 19.18 -5.10 3.60
N ILE A 43 19.34 -4.11 4.48
CA ILE A 43 18.97 -4.22 5.90
C ILE A 43 17.50 -3.90 6.18
N TRP A 44 16.71 -3.50 5.17
CA TRP A 44 15.30 -3.15 5.36
C TRP A 44 14.38 -4.32 5.02
N PRO A 45 13.77 -4.99 6.02
CA PRO A 45 12.82 -6.06 5.74
C PRO A 45 11.50 -5.44 5.23
N GLY A 46 11.21 -5.68 3.95
CA GLY A 46 9.92 -5.32 3.33
C GLY A 46 9.95 -4.06 2.46
N ALA A 47 8.76 -3.64 2.02
CA ALA A 47 8.62 -2.51 1.10
C ALA A 47 9.00 -1.17 1.73
N TYR A 48 10.01 -0.50 1.18
CA TYR A 48 10.34 0.89 1.51
C TYR A 48 9.34 1.87 0.88
N HIS A 49 9.33 3.11 1.38
CA HIS A 49 8.47 4.16 0.84
C HIS A 49 8.75 4.33 -0.66
N SER A 50 7.70 4.28 -1.49
CA SER A 50 7.75 4.34 -2.97
C SER A 50 8.23 3.09 -3.71
N ALA A 51 8.44 1.96 -3.02
CA ALA A 51 8.87 0.71 -3.66
C ALA A 51 7.88 0.21 -4.75
N GLU A 52 6.60 0.54 -4.63
CA GLU A 52 5.56 0.18 -5.59
C GLU A 52 5.68 0.90 -6.94
N LEU A 53 6.34 2.05 -6.98
CA LEU A 53 6.45 2.87 -8.19
C LEU A 53 7.23 2.16 -9.29
N LEU A 54 8.23 1.35 -8.93
CA LEU A 54 8.98 0.55 -9.88
C LEU A 54 8.09 -0.48 -10.57
N ASN A 55 7.21 -1.14 -9.81
CA ASN A 55 6.26 -2.10 -10.35
C ASN A 55 5.25 -1.41 -11.28
N LEU A 56 4.77 -0.22 -10.90
CA LEU A 56 3.80 0.54 -11.69
C LEU A 56 4.38 1.09 -13.00
N PHE A 57 5.54 1.74 -12.94
CA PHE A 57 6.01 2.60 -14.03
C PHE A 57 7.27 2.11 -14.76
N GLN A 58 7.96 1.08 -14.28
CA GLN A 58 9.29 0.67 -14.81
C GLN A 58 10.29 1.84 -14.89
N THR A 59 10.24 2.76 -13.94
CA THR A 59 11.07 3.99 -13.93
C THR A 59 12.54 3.75 -13.59
N ALA A 60 12.96 2.50 -13.42
CA ALA A 60 14.34 2.14 -13.13
C ALA A 60 15.22 2.28 -14.37
N SER A 61 16.30 3.05 -14.26
CA SER A 61 17.31 3.13 -15.33
C SER A 61 18.02 1.77 -15.49
N PRO A 62 18.14 1.23 -16.70
CA PRO A 62 18.96 0.03 -16.95
C PRO A 62 20.40 0.19 -16.45
N SER A 63 20.94 1.42 -16.43
CA SER A 63 22.27 1.71 -15.90
C SER A 63 22.42 1.48 -14.39
N LEU A 64 21.31 1.49 -13.64
CA LEU A 64 21.30 1.31 -12.19
C LEU A 64 20.95 -0.13 -11.79
N TYR A 65 20.17 -0.84 -12.58
CA TYR A 65 19.56 -2.13 -12.20
C TYR A 65 19.86 -3.28 -13.17
N GLY A 66 20.65 -3.02 -14.22
CA GLY A 66 20.89 -3.97 -15.30
C GLY A 66 19.65 -4.24 -16.14
N ASP A 67 19.71 -5.32 -16.93
CA ASP A 67 18.64 -5.70 -17.87
C ASP A 67 17.44 -6.37 -17.19
N GLN A 68 17.56 -6.76 -15.92
CA GLN A 68 16.54 -7.49 -15.16
C GLN A 68 16.27 -6.84 -13.79
N ILE A 69 15.36 -5.87 -13.80
CA ILE A 69 14.85 -5.23 -12.57
C ILE A 69 13.96 -6.19 -11.76
N PHE A 70 13.29 -7.14 -12.42
CA PHE A 70 12.37 -8.08 -11.77
C PHE A 70 12.76 -9.52 -12.03
N LEU A 71 12.84 -10.31 -10.96
CA LEU A 71 13.01 -11.74 -10.99
C LEU A 71 11.72 -12.44 -11.46
N PRO A 72 11.81 -13.70 -11.96
CA PRO A 72 10.66 -14.47 -12.45
C PRO A 72 9.45 -14.53 -11.50
N ASN A 73 9.69 -14.65 -10.19
CA ASN A 73 8.66 -14.70 -9.14
C ASN A 73 7.93 -13.37 -8.92
N GLU A 74 8.49 -12.24 -9.34
CA GLU A 74 7.92 -10.90 -9.12
C GLU A 74 6.98 -10.48 -10.25
N TRP A 75 7.06 -11.13 -11.42
CA TRP A 75 6.28 -10.74 -12.59
C TRP A 75 4.77 -10.87 -12.40
N ASN A 76 4.32 -11.79 -11.55
CA ASN A 76 2.89 -11.89 -11.20
C ASN A 76 2.41 -10.63 -10.48
N LEU A 77 3.19 -10.15 -9.50
CA LEU A 77 2.90 -8.92 -8.76
C LEU A 77 2.93 -7.71 -9.69
N VAL A 78 3.97 -7.59 -10.53
CA VAL A 78 4.12 -6.48 -11.49
C VAL A 78 2.94 -6.40 -12.45
N LYS A 79 2.58 -7.53 -13.08
CA LYS A 79 1.46 -7.58 -14.03
C LYS A 79 0.13 -7.27 -13.35
N SER A 80 -0.15 -7.93 -12.22
CA SER A 80 -1.41 -7.73 -11.50
C SER A 80 -1.58 -6.29 -11.03
N THR A 81 -0.52 -5.69 -10.46
CA THR A 81 -0.54 -4.30 -10.01
C THR A 81 -0.91 -3.37 -11.16
N ARG A 82 -0.27 -3.51 -12.32
CA ARG A 82 -0.61 -2.68 -13.50
C ARG A 82 -2.02 -2.92 -13.99
N THR A 83 -2.46 -4.17 -14.06
CA THR A 83 -3.82 -4.51 -14.48
C THR A 83 -4.86 -3.84 -13.60
N TYR A 84 -4.73 -3.89 -12.26
CA TYR A 84 -5.66 -3.19 -11.36
C TYR A 84 -5.71 -1.68 -11.65
N TRP A 85 -4.56 -1.03 -11.77
CA TRP A 85 -4.48 0.41 -12.02
C TRP A 85 -5.02 0.79 -13.41
N THR A 86 -4.71 0.02 -14.45
CA THR A 86 -5.25 0.22 -15.80
C THR A 86 -6.77 0.03 -15.82
N ASN A 87 -7.29 -0.98 -15.13
CA ASN A 87 -8.73 -1.22 -15.04
C ASN A 87 -9.45 -0.09 -14.29
N MET A 88 -8.88 0.43 -13.20
CA MET A 88 -9.42 1.60 -12.50
C MET A 88 -9.58 2.79 -13.43
N ILE A 89 -8.59 3.05 -14.30
CA ILE A 89 -8.61 4.20 -15.22
C ILE A 89 -9.58 3.95 -16.39
N THR A 90 -9.56 2.76 -16.98
CA THR A 90 -10.25 2.47 -18.25
C THR A 90 -11.68 1.96 -18.06
N LYS A 91 -11.99 1.36 -16.91
CA LYS A 91 -13.25 0.67 -16.61
C LYS A 91 -13.92 1.19 -15.34
N HIS A 92 -13.30 2.14 -14.64
CA HIS A 92 -13.77 2.68 -13.36
C HIS A 92 -13.92 1.62 -12.25
N GLN A 93 -13.24 0.48 -12.38
CA GLN A 93 -13.24 -0.62 -11.40
C GLN A 93 -12.00 -1.51 -11.61
N PRO A 94 -11.40 -2.11 -10.56
CA PRO A 94 -10.10 -2.78 -10.66
C PRO A 94 -10.17 -4.24 -11.12
N ASN A 95 -11.33 -4.88 -11.01
CA ASN A 95 -11.53 -6.34 -10.98
C ASN A 95 -11.83 -7.00 -12.33
N ASP A 96 -11.35 -6.46 -13.44
CA ASP A 96 -11.49 -7.09 -14.74
C ASP A 96 -10.29 -7.97 -15.12
N ASN A 97 -10.55 -9.23 -15.50
CA ASN A 97 -9.52 -10.20 -15.92
C ASN A 97 -8.35 -10.34 -14.93
N ILE A 98 -8.70 -10.52 -13.65
CA ILE A 98 -7.80 -10.62 -12.50
C ILE A 98 -7.96 -11.96 -11.80
N SER A 99 -6.89 -12.45 -11.18
CA SER A 99 -6.90 -13.72 -10.43
C SER A 99 -7.43 -13.57 -8.99
N ILE A 100 -7.21 -12.41 -8.36
CA ILE A 100 -7.63 -12.14 -6.98
C ILE A 100 -8.48 -10.88 -6.97
N THR A 101 -9.69 -10.95 -6.44
CA THR A 101 -10.57 -9.79 -6.33
C THR A 101 -9.99 -8.77 -5.35
N TRP A 102 -9.86 -7.51 -5.79
CA TRP A 102 -9.64 -6.37 -4.93
C TRP A 102 -11.00 -5.91 -4.36
N PRO A 103 -11.31 -6.21 -3.10
CA PRO A 103 -12.59 -5.83 -2.52
C PRO A 103 -12.68 -4.30 -2.39
N PRO A 104 -13.87 -3.71 -2.62
CA PRO A 104 -14.09 -2.33 -2.21
C PRO A 104 -13.93 -2.23 -0.69
N TYR A 105 -13.28 -1.17 -0.24
CA TYR A 105 -13.12 -0.85 1.16
C TYR A 105 -14.47 -0.50 1.76
N LEU A 106 -14.82 -1.18 2.86
CA LEU A 106 -15.98 -0.86 3.68
C LEU A 106 -15.51 -0.69 5.13
N PRO A 107 -15.89 0.39 5.83
CA PRO A 107 -15.49 0.58 7.23
C PRO A 107 -15.83 -0.60 8.16
N ARG A 108 -16.90 -1.36 7.82
CA ARG A 108 -17.34 -2.52 8.60
C ARG A 108 -16.43 -3.75 8.42
N THR A 109 -15.92 -4.00 7.22
CA THR A 109 -15.10 -5.18 6.92
C THR A 109 -13.62 -4.87 6.92
N ASP A 110 -13.27 -3.58 6.75
CA ASP A 110 -11.92 -3.03 6.77
C ASP A 110 -10.96 -3.79 5.84
N GLN A 111 -11.48 -4.24 4.70
CA GLN A 111 -10.75 -5.09 3.78
C GLN A 111 -9.74 -4.29 2.95
N THR A 112 -8.59 -4.90 2.69
CA THR A 112 -7.51 -4.36 1.87
C THR A 112 -6.92 -5.46 0.99
N LEU A 113 -6.42 -5.07 -0.18
CA LEU A 113 -5.60 -5.94 -1.03
C LEU A 113 -4.15 -5.89 -0.54
N VAL A 114 -3.53 -7.04 -0.33
CA VAL A 114 -2.10 -7.13 0.01
C VAL A 114 -1.33 -7.46 -1.26
N LEU A 115 -0.57 -6.47 -1.74
CA LEU A 115 0.30 -6.59 -2.90
C LEU A 115 1.67 -7.11 -2.46
N ASN A 116 1.88 -8.40 -2.68
CA ASN A 116 3.15 -9.12 -2.54
C ASN A 116 3.28 -10.13 -3.70
N THR A 117 4.40 -10.85 -3.81
CA THR A 117 4.58 -11.94 -4.80
C THR A 117 3.44 -12.95 -4.76
N ASN A 118 2.92 -13.24 -3.56
CA ASN A 118 1.63 -13.88 -3.36
C ASN A 118 0.57 -12.82 -2.97
N ILE A 119 -0.33 -12.50 -3.90
CA ILE A 119 -1.36 -11.48 -3.70
C ILE A 119 -2.51 -12.09 -2.88
N THR A 120 -2.89 -11.41 -1.82
CA THR A 120 -3.98 -11.85 -0.93
C THR A 120 -4.89 -10.68 -0.56
N THR A 121 -5.98 -10.98 0.15
CA THR A 121 -6.76 -9.96 0.87
C THR A 121 -6.56 -10.13 2.36
N ALA A 122 -6.69 -9.04 3.09
CA ALA A 122 -6.59 -9.02 4.55
C ALA A 122 -7.58 -8.02 5.13
N THR A 123 -7.76 -8.10 6.46
CA THR A 123 -8.43 -7.07 7.25
C THR A 123 -7.36 -6.12 7.78
N PHE A 124 -7.52 -4.83 7.52
CA PHE A 124 -6.50 -3.82 7.78
C PHE A 124 -6.22 -3.66 9.28
N ILE A 125 -7.26 -3.66 10.13
CA ILE A 125 -7.09 -3.57 11.59
C ILE A 125 -6.32 -4.77 12.18
N ASP A 126 -6.40 -5.95 11.57
CA ASP A 126 -5.62 -7.12 12.03
C ASP A 126 -4.13 -6.92 11.81
N ALA A 127 -3.76 -6.25 10.71
CA ALA A 127 -2.38 -5.89 10.41
C ALA A 127 -1.90 -4.65 11.20
N TYR A 128 -2.80 -3.74 11.54
CA TYR A 128 -2.49 -2.44 12.14
C TYR A 128 -3.46 -2.06 13.29
N PRO A 129 -3.47 -2.82 14.40
CA PRO A 129 -4.50 -2.70 15.45
C PRO A 129 -4.49 -1.36 16.18
N ASN A 130 -3.36 -0.64 16.15
CA ASN A 130 -3.20 0.60 16.89
C ASN A 130 -3.74 1.84 16.16
N CYS A 131 -4.22 1.72 14.92
CA CYS A 131 -4.64 2.90 14.16
C CYS A 131 -5.77 3.69 14.83
N ASP A 132 -6.72 2.99 15.45
CA ASP A 132 -7.84 3.64 16.14
C ASP A 132 -7.39 4.26 17.48
N VAL A 133 -6.55 3.55 18.23
CA VAL A 133 -5.99 4.04 19.51
C VAL A 133 -5.14 5.29 19.31
N LEU A 134 -4.22 5.26 18.35
CA LEU A 134 -3.33 6.37 18.04
C LEU A 134 -4.12 7.58 17.53
N SER A 135 -5.19 7.34 16.76
CA SER A 135 -6.08 8.40 16.31
C SER A 135 -6.78 9.12 17.45
N ALA A 136 -7.38 8.35 18.37
CA ALA A 136 -8.16 8.88 19.48
C ALA A 136 -7.29 9.63 20.49
N ALA A 137 -6.13 9.06 20.85
CA ALA A 137 -5.18 9.69 21.76
C ALA A 137 -4.71 11.06 21.24
N ARG A 138 -4.41 11.15 19.93
CA ARG A 138 -3.93 12.41 19.32
C ARG A 138 -5.00 13.49 19.33
N VAL A 139 -6.24 13.17 18.96
CA VAL A 139 -7.36 14.13 18.98
C VAL A 139 -7.60 14.64 20.40
N LYS A 140 -7.59 13.75 21.38
CA LYS A 140 -7.76 14.11 22.79
C LYS A 140 -6.66 15.05 23.29
N LEU A 141 -5.39 14.67 23.09
CA LEU A 141 -4.24 15.47 23.54
C LEU A 141 -4.18 16.85 22.87
N PHE A 142 -4.48 16.93 21.56
CA PHE A 142 -4.55 18.22 20.86
C PHE A 142 -5.71 19.08 21.36
N GLY A 143 -6.88 18.46 21.61
CA GLY A 143 -8.03 19.17 22.16
C GLY A 143 -7.76 19.75 23.54
N GLU A 144 -7.15 18.96 24.43
CA GLU A 144 -6.72 19.40 25.77
C GLU A 144 -5.66 20.50 25.70
N TYR A 145 -4.69 20.41 24.77
CA TYR A 145 -3.69 21.46 24.56
C TYR A 145 -4.35 22.79 24.15
N ILE A 146 -5.27 22.77 23.18
CA ILE A 146 -5.97 23.98 22.74
C ILE A 146 -6.81 24.55 23.87
N ALA A 147 -7.51 23.71 24.65
CA ALA A 147 -8.35 24.15 25.76
C ALA A 147 -7.54 24.85 26.87
N ASN A 148 -6.32 24.39 27.14
CA ASN A 148 -5.46 24.94 28.19
C ASN A 148 -4.65 26.18 27.76
N HIS A 149 -4.71 26.56 26.48
CA HIS A 149 -3.97 27.71 25.92
C HIS A 149 -4.90 28.71 25.20
N ARG A 150 -6.18 28.74 25.58
CA ARG A 150 -7.15 29.77 25.19
C ARG A 150 -7.45 30.70 26.35
#